data_AF-L9XCJ9-F1
#
_entry.id   AF-L9XCJ9-F1
#
_cell.length_a   1.000
_cell.length_b   1.000
_cell.length_c   1.000
_cell.angle_alpha   90.00
_cell.angle_beta   90.00
_cell.angle_gamma   90.00
#
_symmetry.space_group_name_H-M   'P 1'
#
loop_
_entity.id
_entity.type
_entity.pdbx_description
1 polymer ?
#
loop_
_entity_poly.entity_id
_entity_poly.type
_entity_poly.pdbx_seq_one_letter_code
_entity_poly.pdbx_strand_id
1 'polypeptide(L)' 'MRSEFSVGDRVEAYIPKPDDPEHRYHGKTGRVVDILEDDLSDVMDNPSRGNIYTVEFDDPSLDSADFRFDDLQTPD' A
#
# COMPACT_ATOMS: atom_id res chain seq x y z
N MET A 1 -17.48 -3.54 3.62
CA MET A 1 -16.74 -3.74 2.36
C MET A 1 -15.60 -2.75 2.41
N ARG A 2 -14.38 -3.17 2.73
CA ARG A 2 -13.22 -2.28 2.58
C ARG A 2 -12.94 -2.24 1.08
N SER A 3 -13.32 -1.14 0.45
CA SER A 3 -13.01 -0.84 -0.94
C SER A 3 -11.51 -0.62 -1.08
N GLU A 4 -10.96 -1.04 -2.21
CA GLU A 4 -9.57 -0.80 -2.62
C GLU A 4 -9.23 0.69 -2.58
N PHE A 5 -7.94 1.01 -2.44
CA PHE A 5 -7.47 2.38 -2.53
C PHE A 5 -7.45 2.85 -3.98
N SER A 6 -7.56 4.15 -4.18
CA SER A 6 -7.44 4.82 -5.48
C SER A 6 -6.25 5.77 -5.48
N VAL A 7 -5.72 6.08 -6.68
CA VAL A 7 -4.72 7.14 -6.82
C VAL A 7 -5.25 8.44 -6.23
N GLY A 8 -4.44 9.06 -5.38
CA GLY A 8 -4.77 10.27 -4.61
C GLY A 8 -5.25 10.00 -3.19
N ASP A 9 -5.62 8.76 -2.85
CA ASP A 9 -6.06 8.42 -1.49
C ASP A 9 -4.91 8.55 -0.49
N ARG A 10 -5.25 9.08 0.69
CA ARG A 10 -4.32 9.15 1.81
C ARG A 10 -4.34 7.83 2.56
N VAL A 11 -3.16 7.27 2.80
CA VAL A 11 -2.97 5.96 3.43
C VAL A 11 -1.90 6.03 4.51
N GLU A 12 -1.92 5.05 5.41
CA GLU A 12 -0.84 4.77 6.37
C GLU A 12 -0.33 3.35 6.14
N ALA A 13 0.99 3.18 6.12
CA ALA A 13 1.61 1.87 5.99
C ALA A 13 1.62 1.12 7.33
N TYR A 14 1.11 -0.12 7.32
CA TYR A 14 0.99 -1.00 8.47
C TYR A 14 1.85 -2.26 8.31
N ILE A 15 3.14 -2.15 8.63
CA ILE A 15 4.08 -3.28 8.64
C ILE A 15 4.48 -3.60 10.09
N PRO A 16 3.75 -4.46 10.82
CA PRO A 16 3.92 -4.62 12.26
C PRO A 16 5.17 -5.42 12.67
N LYS A 17 5.82 -6.12 11.74
CA LYS A 17 6.98 -6.97 12.01
C LYS A 17 8.27 -6.15 12.03
N PRO A 18 8.98 -6.02 13.16
CA PRO A 18 10.16 -5.14 13.26
C PRO A 18 11.40 -5.64 12.50
N ASP A 19 11.46 -6.93 12.21
CA ASP A 19 12.52 -7.58 11.44
C ASP A 19 12.28 -7.51 9.92
N ASP A 20 11.12 -6.98 9.51
CA ASP A 20 10.81 -6.72 8.11
C ASP A 20 11.61 -5.51 7.60
N PRO A 21 12.34 -5.62 6.47
CA PRO A 21 13.06 -4.50 5.87
C PRO A 21 12.17 -3.27 5.61
N GLU A 22 10.89 -3.49 5.33
CA GLU A 22 9.90 -2.46 5.02
C GLU A 22 9.31 -1.83 6.30
N HIS A 23 9.61 -2.35 7.49
CA HIS A 23 9.17 -1.81 8.78
C HIS A 23 9.52 -0.33 8.96
N ARG A 24 10.51 0.20 8.23
CA ARG A 24 10.85 1.63 8.19
C ARG A 24 9.68 2.54 7.76
N TYR A 25 8.71 1.98 7.05
CA TYR A 25 7.49 2.67 6.62
C TYR A 25 6.33 2.53 7.61
N HIS A 26 6.44 1.67 8.63
CA HIS A 26 5.36 1.43 9.57
C HIS A 26 4.92 2.72 10.29
N GLY A 27 3.61 2.99 10.28
CA GLY A 27 2.99 4.19 10.84
C GLY A 27 3.25 5.47 10.05
N LYS A 28 3.83 5.39 8.85
CA LYS A 28 4.08 6.54 7.98
C LYS A 28 2.89 6.76 7.06
N THR A 29 2.52 8.03 6.90
CA THR A 29 1.41 8.43 6.03
C THR A 29 1.91 8.93 4.69
N GLY A 30 1.11 8.71 3.66
CA GLY A 30 1.40 9.14 2.30
C GLY A 30 0.17 9.15 1.42
N ARG A 31 0.39 9.28 0.12
CA ARG A 31 -0.65 9.20 -0.90
C ARG A 31 -0.34 8.13 -1.92
N VAL A 32 -1.36 7.39 -2.35
CA VAL A 32 -1.25 6.49 -3.50
C VAL A 32 -1.01 7.34 -4.75
N VAL A 33 0.08 7.08 -5.46
CA VAL A 33 0.44 7.79 -6.70
C VAL A 33 0.34 6.92 -7.93
N ASP A 34 0.39 5.60 -7.77
CA ASP A 34 0.21 4.63 -8.85
C ASP A 34 -0.43 3.33 -8.33
N ILE A 35 -1.09 2.61 -9.23
CA ILE A 35 -1.68 1.28 -8.95
C ILE A 35 -1.35 0.37 -10.11
N LEU A 36 -0.55 -0.65 -9.84
CA LEU A 36 -0.30 -1.74 -10.78
C LEU A 36 -1.28 -2.87 -10.48
N GLU A 37 -2.24 -3.07 -11.40
CA GLU A 37 -3.14 -4.22 -11.38
C GLU A 37 -2.33 -5.46 -11.80
N ASP A 38 -2.27 -6.48 -10.94
CA ASP A 38 -1.59 -7.74 -11.28
C ASP A 38 -2.49 -8.52 -12.25
N ASP A 39 -2.22 -8.39 -13.55
CA ASP A 39 -2.87 -9.07 -14.68
C ASP A 39 -2.70 -10.61 -14.68
N LEU A 40 -2.33 -11.24 -13.56
CA LEU A 40 -2.38 -12.69 -13.34
C LEU A 40 -3.77 -13.18 -12.87
N SER A 41 -4.81 -12.36 -13.08
CA SER A 41 -6.14 -12.46 -12.50
C SER A 41 -7.05 -13.57 -13.06
N ASP A 42 -6.59 -14.41 -14.00
CA ASP A 42 -7.45 -15.48 -14.57
C ASP A 42 -7.64 -16.72 -13.67
N VAL A 43 -6.99 -16.81 -12.49
CA VAL A 43 -7.00 -18.06 -11.69
C VAL A 43 -7.32 -17.90 -10.20
N MET A 44 -7.40 -16.68 -9.63
CA MET A 44 -7.56 -16.54 -8.17
C MET A 44 -8.82 -15.77 -7.77
N ASP A 45 -9.63 -16.44 -6.94
CA ASP A 45 -10.95 -16.10 -6.39
C ASP A 45 -11.00 -14.81 -5.51
N ASN A 46 -10.01 -13.91 -5.63
CA ASN A 46 -9.95 -12.65 -4.89
C ASN A 46 -9.01 -11.60 -5.57
N PRO A 47 -9.47 -10.94 -6.65
CA PRO A 47 -8.64 -10.03 -7.46
C PRO A 47 -8.10 -8.81 -6.69
N SER A 48 -8.80 -8.37 -5.64
CA SER A 48 -8.44 -7.15 -4.88
C SER A 48 -7.12 -7.24 -4.09
N ARG A 49 -6.57 -8.45 -3.94
CA ARG A 49 -5.24 -8.68 -3.31
C ARG A 49 -4.09 -8.66 -4.32
N GLY A 50 -4.39 -8.62 -5.61
CA GLY A 50 -3.38 -8.58 -6.68
C GLY A 50 -2.75 -7.21 -6.85
N ASN A 51 -3.45 -6.13 -6.49
CA ASN A 51 -2.96 -4.77 -6.74
C ASN A 51 -1.73 -4.44 -5.90
N ILE A 52 -0.80 -3.74 -6.55
CA ILE A 52 0.36 -3.12 -5.93
C ILE A 52 0.13 -1.61 -5.96
N TYR A 53 0.21 -0.96 -4.79
CA TYR A 53 -0.02 0.46 -4.62
C TYR A 53 1.31 1.15 -4.38
N THR A 54 1.73 2.05 -5.28
CA THR A 54 2.89 2.90 -5.04
C THR A 54 2.46 4.09 -4.19
N VAL A 55 3.12 4.29 -3.05
CA VAL A 55 2.82 5.36 -2.09
C VAL A 55 3.98 6.33 -2.02
N GLU A 56 3.69 7.61 -2.22
CA GLU A 56 4.59 8.72 -1.92
C GLU A 56 4.33 9.21 -0.48
N PHE A 57 5.35 9.18 0.37
CA PHE A 57 5.21 9.51 1.79
C PHE A 57 5.28 11.02 2.05
N ASP A 58 4.52 11.47 3.05
CA ASP A 58 4.52 12.88 3.50
C ASP A 58 5.90 13.28 4.12
N ASP A 59 6.65 12.29 4.62
CA ASP A 59 8.00 12.46 5.16
C ASP A 59 9.02 12.47 4.00
N PRO A 60 9.67 13.61 3.71
CA PRO A 60 10.56 13.73 2.56
C PRO A 60 11.88 12.95 2.71
N SER A 61 12.14 12.34 3.88
CA SER A 61 13.27 11.44 4.07
C SER A 61 13.00 10.00 3.60
N LEU A 62 11.75 9.69 3.25
CA LEU A 62 11.32 8.39 2.76
C LEU A 62 11.15 8.42 1.24
N ASP A 63 11.73 7.43 0.57
CA ASP A 63 11.43 7.17 -0.84
C ASP A 63 10.00 6.62 -1.00
N SER A 64 9.39 6.86 -2.16
CA SER A 64 8.16 6.17 -2.54
C SER A 64 8.39 4.65 -2.55
N ALA A 65 7.39 3.88 -2.12
CA ALA A 65 7.47 2.43 -2.06
C ALA A 65 6.16 1.76 -2.44
N ASP A 66 6.25 0.48 -2.79
CA ASP A 66 5.15 -0.34 -3.28
C ASP A 66 4.59 -1.20 -2.15
N PHE A 67 3.28 -1.21 -1.99
CA PHE A 67 2.60 -1.93 -0.92
C PHE A 67 1.46 -2.79 -1.45
N ARG A 68 1.13 -3.87 -0.72
CA ARG A 68 -0.12 -4.60 -0.93
C ARG A 68 -1.25 -3.92 -0.16
N PHE A 69 -2.48 -4.22 -0.55
CA PHE A 69 -3.67 -3.72 0.15
C PHE A 69 -3.64 -4.03 1.67
N ASP A 70 -3.16 -5.22 2.05
CA ASP A 70 -3.10 -5.66 3.44
C ASP A 70 -2.02 -4.92 4.28
N ASP A 71 -1.08 -4.24 3.62
CA ASP A 71 -0.03 -3.42 4.26
C ASP A 71 -0.43 -1.95 4.38
N LEU A 72 -1.64 -1.58 3.93
CA LEU A 72 -2.15 -0.21 3.94
C LEU A 72 -3.45 -0.10 4.74
N GLN A 73 -3.61 1.03 5.42
CA GLN A 73 -4.84 1.37 6.12
C GLN A 73 -5.22 2.83 5.92
N THR A 74 -6.51 3.13 6.10
CA THR A 74 -6.97 4.51 6.22
C THR A 74 -6.34 5.12 7.47
N PRO A 75 -5.70 6.30 7.38
CA PRO A 75 -5.18 6.99 8.55
C PRO A 75 -6.33 7.43 9.47
N ASP A 76 -6.07 7.47 10.78
CA ASP A 76 -7.00 7.98 11.81
C ASP A 76 -7.27 9.49 11.69
#